data_AF-A0A3D4NX56-F1
#
_entry.id   AF-A0A3D4NX56-F1
#
_cell.length_a   1.000
_cell.length_b   1.000
_cell.length_c   1.000
_cell.angle_alpha   90.00
_cell.angle_beta   90.00
_cell.angle_gamma   90.00
#
_symmetry.space_group_name_H-M   'P 1'
#
loop_
_entity.id
_entity.type
_entity.pdbx_description
1 polymer ?
#
loop_
_entity_poly.entity_id
_entity_poly.type
_entity_poly.pdbx_seq_one_letter_code
_entity_poly.pdbx_strand_id
1 'polypeptide(L)'
;MIILDATEGCFDGGPVPERPSVIWRESALYFDSDPVALDRVAGSVIGRKRRAAGLADVAPISRHIDTAAAKKLGQGDPGMIEEIVIRL
;
A
#
# COMPACT_ATOMS: atom_id res chain seq x y z
N MET A 1 8.10 -9.83 -12.15
CA MET A 1 8.76 -9.23 -10.96
C MET A 1 8.50 -7.74 -11.01
N ILE A 2 8.01 -7.19 -9.91
CA ILE A 2 7.67 -5.79 -9.70
C ILE A 2 8.61 -5.27 -8.62
N ILE A 3 9.14 -4.06 -8.86
CA ILE A 3 9.90 -3.30 -7.88
C ILE A 3 9.13 -2.01 -7.70
N LEU A 4 8.64 -1.76 -6.49
CA LEU A 4 7.98 -0.51 -6.13
C LEU A 4 8.97 0.35 -5.35
N ASP A 5 9.29 1.51 -5.93
CA ASP A 5 9.95 2.59 -5.23
C ASP A 5 8.96 3.22 -4.23
N ALA A 6 9.22 2.98 -2.95
CA ALA A 6 8.52 3.60 -1.83
C ALA A 6 9.51 4.38 -0.96
N THR A 7 10.43 5.12 -1.59
CA THR A 7 11.25 6.11 -0.89
C THR A 7 10.37 7.15 -0.21
N GLU A 8 9.31 7.58 -0.90
CA GLU A 8 8.24 8.43 -0.39
C GLU A 8 6.87 7.78 -0.59
N GLY A 9 5.95 8.07 0.33
CA GLY A 9 4.55 7.66 0.24
C GLY A 9 3.60 8.84 0.46
N CYS A 10 2.37 8.72 -0.02
CA CYS A 10 1.28 9.68 0.22
C CYS A 10 0.11 8.99 0.93
N PHE A 11 -0.28 9.48 2.11
CA PHE A 11 -1.32 8.83 2.92
C PHE A 11 -2.70 9.51 2.84
N ASP A 12 -2.82 10.65 2.16
CA ASP A 12 -4.06 11.40 2.01
C ASP A 12 -4.04 12.29 0.75
N GLY A 13 -5.14 12.32 -0.01
CA GLY A 13 -5.26 13.21 -1.19
C GLY A 13 -4.67 12.70 -2.51
N GLY A 14 -3.95 11.57 -2.52
CA GLY A 14 -3.47 10.93 -3.75
C GLY A 14 -2.13 11.47 -4.27
N PRO A 15 -1.72 11.14 -5.51
CA PRO A 15 -0.33 11.28 -5.96
C PRO A 15 0.18 12.72 -6.05
N VAL A 16 -0.73 13.71 -6.11
CA VAL A 16 -0.40 15.14 -6.06
C VAL A 16 -1.28 15.80 -5.00
N PRO A 17 -0.94 15.65 -3.70
CA PRO A 17 -1.79 16.18 -2.64
C PRO A 17 -1.66 17.71 -2.52
N GLU A 18 -2.76 18.37 -2.19
CA GLU A 18 -2.77 19.82 -1.94
C GLU A 18 -1.88 20.23 -0.74
N ARG A 19 -1.72 19.31 0.23
CA ARG A 19 -0.96 19.52 1.47
C ARG A 19 0.29 18.63 1.47
N PRO A 20 1.51 19.19 1.35
CA PRO A 20 2.73 18.38 1.34
C PRO A 20 2.98 17.58 2.63
N SER A 21 2.37 17.97 3.75
CA SER A 21 2.49 17.28 5.05
C SER A 21 1.91 15.86 5.08
N VAL A 22 1.18 15.46 4.03
CA VAL A 22 0.63 14.11 3.88
C VAL A 22 1.58 13.18 3.11
N ILE A 23 2.71 13.70 2.63
CA ILE A 23 3.82 12.93 2.12
C ILE A 23 4.72 12.51 3.29
N TRP A 24 5.22 11.28 3.27
CA TRP A 24 6.19 10.82 4.26
C TRP A 24 7.32 10.03 3.63
N ARG A 25 8.48 10.04 4.30
CA ARG A 25 9.62 9.18 3.94
C ARG A 25 9.35 7.77 4.45
N GLU A 26 8.92 6.88 3.57
CA GLU A 26 8.80 5.45 3.90
C GLU A 26 10.18 4.78 3.85
N SER A 27 11.08 5.27 2.99
CA SER A 27 12.47 4.77 2.87
C SER A 27 12.53 3.26 2.65
N ALA A 28 11.61 2.72 1.84
CA ALA A 28 11.50 1.30 1.54
C ALA A 28 11.54 1.03 0.03
N LEU A 29 11.91 -0.21 -0.30
CA LEU A 29 11.67 -0.81 -1.61
C LEU A 29 10.86 -2.07 -1.39
N TYR A 30 9.79 -2.24 -2.15
CA TYR A 30 8.98 -3.45 -2.11
C TYR A 30 9.19 -4.30 -3.36
N PHE A 31 9.19 -5.61 -3.19
CA PHE A 31 9.44 -6.58 -4.24
C PHE A 31 8.36 -7.66 -4.20
N ASP A 32 7.68 -7.88 -5.33
CA ASP A 32 6.72 -8.99 -5.46
C ASP A 32 6.58 -9.41 -6.93
N SER A 33 6.10 -10.62 -7.17
CA SER A 33 5.63 -11.08 -8.48
C SER A 33 4.13 -10.85 -8.70
N ASP A 34 3.35 -10.72 -7.62
CA ASP A 34 1.91 -10.48 -7.63
C ASP A 34 1.61 -8.99 -7.36
N PRO A 35 1.09 -8.24 -8.35
CA PRO A 35 0.78 -6.82 -8.19
C PRO A 35 -0.34 -6.57 -7.17
N VAL A 36 -1.30 -7.49 -7.03
CA VAL A 36 -2.45 -7.31 -6.14
C VAL A 36 -2.04 -7.59 -4.69
N ALA A 37 -1.13 -8.55 -4.47
CA ALA A 37 -0.51 -8.75 -3.16
C ALA A 37 0.28 -7.51 -2.72
N LEU A 38 1.07 -6.94 -3.63
CA LEU A 38 1.83 -5.72 -3.39
C LEU A 38 0.93 -4.53 -3.02
N ASP A 39 -0.14 -4.29 -3.79
CA ASP A 39 -1.12 -3.23 -3.50
C ASP A 39 -1.77 -3.42 -2.13
N ARG A 40 -2.01 -4.67 -1.73
CA ARG A 40 -2.63 -4.98 -0.44
C ARG A 40 -1.70 -4.69 0.75
N VAL A 41 -0.42 -5.03 0.62
CA VAL A 41 0.60 -4.71 1.63
C VAL A 41 0.80 -3.19 1.70
N ALA A 42 1.00 -2.53 0.56
CA ALA A 42 1.19 -1.07 0.49
C ALA A 42 -0.04 -0.30 1.02
N GLY A 43 -1.25 -0.75 0.70
CA GLY A 43 -2.49 -0.20 1.25
C GLY A 43 -2.57 -0.34 2.77
N SER A 44 -2.09 -1.45 3.33
CA SER A 44 -2.00 -1.65 4.79
C SER A 44 -0.99 -0.72 5.45
N VAL A 45 0.16 -0.45 4.79
CA VAL A 45 1.15 0.55 5.23
C VAL A 45 0.52 1.94 5.28
N ILE A 46 -0.16 2.36 4.20
CA ILE A 46 -0.88 3.63 4.14
C ILE A 46 -1.94 3.71 5.25
N GLY A 47 -2.72 2.66 5.45
CA GLY A 47 -3.73 2.58 6.51
C GLY A 47 -3.14 2.78 7.90
N ARG A 48 -1.98 2.16 8.20
CA ARG A 48 -1.25 2.39 9.46
C ARG A 48 -0.82 3.85 9.59
N LYS A 49 -0.29 4.46 8.53
CA LYS A 49 0.14 5.87 8.53
C LYS A 49 -1.03 6.83 8.76
N ARG A 50 -2.17 6.58 8.11
CA ARG A 50 -3.42 7.35 8.30
C ARG A 50 -3.89 7.31 9.75
N ARG A 51 -3.94 6.11 10.36
CA ARG A 51 -4.32 5.96 11.77
C ARG A 51 -3.37 6.71 12.71
N ALA A 52 -2.06 6.62 12.47
CA ALA A 52 -1.07 7.37 13.25
C ALA A 52 -1.22 8.89 13.12
N ALA A 53 -1.77 9.38 12.00
CA ALA A 53 -2.08 10.79 11.75
C ALA A 53 -3.49 11.21 12.21
N GLY A 54 -4.25 10.33 12.88
CA GLY A 54 -5.61 10.62 13.35
C GLY A 54 -6.67 10.65 12.24
N LEU A 55 -6.39 10.09 11.06
CA LEU A 55 -7.32 10.02 9.94
C LEU A 55 -8.13 8.71 9.96
N ALA A 56 -9.34 8.78 9.41
CA ALA A 56 -10.20 7.62 9.23
C ALA A 56 -9.59 6.61 8.24
N ASP A 57 -9.90 5.33 8.49
CA ASP A 57 -9.55 4.23 7.59
C ASP A 57 -10.37 4.32 6.29
N VAL A 58 -9.69 4.19 5.16
CA VAL A 58 -10.30 4.21 3.81
C VAL A 58 -10.45 2.83 3.21
N ALA A 59 -9.91 1.78 3.87
CA ALA A 59 -10.06 0.41 3.42
C ALA A 59 -11.54 0.02 3.12
N PRO A 60 -12.54 0.41 3.93
CA PRO A 60 -13.94 0.07 3.65
C PRO A 60 -14.51 0.65 2.34
N ILE A 61 -13.98 1.77 1.86
CA ILE A 61 -14.41 2.43 0.62
C ILE A 61 -13.48 2.10 -0.57
N SER A 62 -12.29 1.58 -0.29
CA SER A 62 -11.24 1.29 -1.25
C SER A 62 -11.31 -0.15 -1.79
N ARG A 63 -12.34 -0.43 -2.60
CA ARG A 63 -12.64 -1.79 -3.11
C ARG A 63 -11.85 -2.22 -4.36
N HIS A 64 -10.94 -1.39 -4.86
CA HIS A 64 -10.26 -1.64 -6.13
C HIS A 64 -9.31 -2.85 -6.05
N ILE A 65 -8.64 -3.07 -4.90
CA ILE A 65 -7.77 -4.23 -4.67
C ILE A 65 -8.59 -5.53 -4.73
N ASP A 66 -9.71 -5.58 -4.00
CA ASP A 66 -10.60 -6.76 -4.01
C ASP A 66 -11.20 -7.00 -5.40
N THR A 67 -11.50 -5.92 -6.13
CA THR A 67 -11.99 -6.00 -7.52
C THR A 67 -10.92 -6.57 -8.45
N ALA A 68 -9.64 -6.19 -8.29
CA ALA A 68 -8.53 -6.69 -9.08
C ALA A 68 -8.28 -8.19 -8.81
N ALA A 69 -8.33 -8.60 -7.53
CA ALA A 69 -8.27 -10.01 -7.13
C ALA A 69 -9.40 -10.83 -7.77
N ALA A 70 -10.65 -10.35 -7.67
CA ALA A 70 -11.81 -11.01 -8.26
C ALA A 70 -11.70 -11.15 -9.80
N LYS A 71 -10.98 -10.24 -10.45
CA LYS A 71 -10.68 -10.27 -11.89
C LYS A 71 -9.44 -11.11 -12.24
N LYS A 72 -8.80 -11.77 -11.27
CA LYS A 72 -7.60 -12.60 -11.47
C LYS A 72 -6.41 -11.82 -12.04
N LEU A 73 -6.27 -10.55 -11.69
CA LEU A 73 -5.09 -9.73 -12.05
C LEU A 73 -3.90 -9.96 -11.10
N GLY A 74 -4.12 -10.78 -10.07
CA GLY A 74 -3.23 -11.21 -9.00
C GLY A 74 -4.09 -11.94 -7.96
N GLN A 75 -3.48 -12.66 -7.02
CA GLN A 75 -4.22 -13.34 -5.95
C GLN A 75 -4.59 -12.35 -4.85
N GLY A 76 -3.60 -11.62 -4.33
CA GLY A 76 -3.82 -10.63 -3.25
C GLY A 76 -4.50 -11.18 -1.99
N ASP A 77 -4.48 -12.49 -1.78
CA ASP A 77 -5.09 -13.14 -0.62
C ASP A 77 -4.22 -12.91 0.63
N PRO A 78 -4.71 -12.21 1.67
CA PRO A 78 -3.99 -12.02 2.93
C PRO A 78 -3.41 -13.29 3.53
N GLY A 79 -4.12 -14.42 3.42
CA GLY A 79 -3.70 -15.68 4.00
C GLY A 79 -2.48 -16.30 3.31
N MET A 80 -2.15 -15.80 2.12
CA MET A 80 -1.07 -16.31 1.26
C MET A 80 0.11 -15.34 1.17
N ILE A 81 0.04 -14.18 1.82
CA ILE A 81 1.09 -13.15 1.79
C ILE A 81 2.01 -13.32 3.01
N GLU A 82 3.28 -13.65 2.76
CA GLU A 82 4.35 -13.63 3.77
C GLU A 82 5.18 -12.35 3.59
N GLU A 83 5.19 -11.47 4.60
CA GLU A 83 5.99 -10.24 4.59
C GLU A 83 7.35 -10.49 5.24
N ILE A 84 8.44 -10.44 4.45
CA ILE A 84 9.82 -10.53 4.95
C ILE A 84 10.44 -9.14 4.95
N VAL A 85 10.77 -8.62 6.13
CA VAL A 85 11.37 -7.28 6.30
C VAL A 85 12.87 -7.40 6.54
N ILE A 86 13.66 -6.84 5.63
CA ILE A 86 15.12 -6.76 5.75
C ILE A 86 15.49 -5.34 6.18
N ARG A 87 16.27 -5.21 7.25
CA ARG A 87 16.83 -3.93 7.73
C ARG A 87 18.34 -3.98 7.56
N LEU A 88 18.89 -2.93 6.95
CA LEU A 88 20.32 -2.73 6.75
C LEU A 88 20.89 -1.80 7.81
#